data_AF-A0A414RB31-F1
#
_entry.id   AF-A0A414RB31-F1
#
_cell.length_a   1.000
_cell.length_b   1.000
_cell.length_c   1.000
_cell.angle_alpha   90.00
_cell.angle_beta   90.00
_cell.angle_gamma   90.00
#
_symmetry.space_group_name_H-M   'P 1'
#
loop_
_entity.id
_entity.type
_entity.pdbx_description
1 polymer ?
#
loop_
_entity_poly.entity_id
_entity_poly.type
_entity_poly.pdbx_seq_one_letter_code
_entity_poly.pdbx_strand_id
1 'polypeptide(L)'
;MACLVIRNVGRVPAELKSMTFNDCFIQQLTPEKAEILKNKNKMNVTIFPNRYWVLSLDKNVFDVIKFENTKLEVTYTYSKIGKRKEYSDYTEIDFKEYKSFLVYLSEIDEFKNMAEKKLNDITTLCDNINKQMKA
;
A
#
# COMPACT_ATOMS: atom_id res chain seq x y z
N MET A 1 5.45 -4.37 0.18
CA MET A 1 4.77 -3.24 0.85
C MET A 1 4.29 -2.28 -0.22
N ALA A 2 3.07 -1.76 -0.10
CA ALA A 2 2.50 -0.81 -1.05
C ALA A 2 2.98 0.61 -0.70
N CYS A 3 3.54 1.30 -1.69
CA CYS A 3 4.07 2.65 -1.53
C CYS A 3 3.70 3.52 -2.73
N LEU A 4 3.43 4.80 -2.49
CA LEU A 4 3.31 5.81 -3.52
C LEU A 4 4.68 6.44 -3.77
N VAL A 5 5.13 6.42 -5.02
CA VAL A 5 6.40 7.05 -5.44
C VAL A 5 6.10 8.35 -6.16
N ILE A 6 6.64 9.44 -5.64
CA ILE A 6 6.49 10.78 -6.20
C ILE A 6 7.83 11.18 -6.81
N ARG A 7 7.82 11.53 -8.09
CA ARG A 7 9.02 11.96 -8.84
C ARG A 7 8.75 13.25 -9.60
N ASN A 8 9.75 14.12 -9.64
CA ASN A 8 9.72 15.27 -10.52
C ASN A 8 10.33 14.89 -11.88
N VAL A 9 9.49 14.82 -12.91
CA VAL A 9 9.88 14.52 -14.29
C VAL A 9 10.35 15.76 -15.06
N GLY A 10 10.26 16.95 -14.46
CA GLY A 10 10.72 18.21 -15.03
C GLY A 10 12.22 18.42 -14.88
N ARG A 11 12.71 19.50 -15.50
CA ARG A 11 14.14 19.90 -15.45
C ARG A 11 14.49 20.81 -14.28
N VAL A 12 13.49 21.32 -13.56
CA VAL A 12 13.66 22.27 -12.46
C VAL A 12 12.97 21.75 -11.20
N PRO A 13 13.47 22.08 -10.00
CA PRO A 13 12.80 21.72 -8.75
C PRO A 13 11.38 22.27 -8.64
N ALA A 14 10.50 21.48 -8.01
CA ALA A 14 9.12 21.83 -7.73
C ALA A 14 8.81 21.67 -6.24
N GLU A 15 7.85 22.44 -5.75
CA GLU A 15 7.32 22.32 -4.39
C GLU A 15 5.96 21.64 -4.45
N LEU A 16 5.84 20.51 -3.75
CA LEU A 16 4.55 19.87 -3.49
C LEU A 16 3.85 20.63 -2.34
N LYS A 17 2.68 21.19 -2.64
CA LYS A 17 1.93 22.12 -1.78
C LYS A 17 0.82 21.43 -1.01
N SER A 18 0.12 20.49 -1.61
CA SER A 18 -0.84 19.65 -0.91
C SER A 18 -1.03 18.32 -1.62
N MET A 19 -1.54 17.34 -0.88
CA MET A 19 -1.93 16.04 -1.41
C MET A 19 -3.15 15.54 -0.64
N THR A 20 -4.22 15.26 -1.36
CA THR A 20 -5.47 14.76 -0.81
C THR A 20 -5.75 13.39 -1.41
N PHE A 21 -6.22 12.48 -0.55
CA PHE A 21 -6.51 11.10 -0.90
C PHE A 21 -8.02 10.85 -0.74
N ASN A 22 -8.58 9.92 -1.49
CA ASN A 22 -9.98 9.53 -1.33
C ASN A 22 -10.23 8.82 0.01
N ASP A 23 -11.28 9.27 0.71
CA ASP A 23 -11.63 8.80 2.04
C ASP A 23 -11.91 7.29 2.09
N CYS A 24 -12.66 6.78 1.10
CA CYS A 24 -13.01 5.35 1.03
C CYS A 24 -11.78 4.45 1.00
N PHE A 25 -10.67 4.87 0.37
CA PHE A 25 -9.44 4.09 0.38
C PHE A 25 -8.70 4.21 1.71
N ILE A 26 -8.43 5.44 2.17
CA ILE A 26 -7.58 5.64 3.36
C ILE A 26 -8.21 5.15 4.65
N GLN A 27 -9.55 5.10 4.75
CA GLN A 27 -10.25 4.54 5.92
C GLN A 27 -10.07 3.03 6.07
N GLN A 28 -9.67 2.31 5.01
CA GLN A 28 -9.34 0.88 5.05
C GLN A 28 -7.89 0.62 5.51
N LEU A 29 -7.08 1.67 5.68
CA LEU A 29 -5.73 1.58 6.26
C LEU A 29 -5.80 1.54 7.79
N THR A 30 -4.65 1.48 8.46
CA THR A 30 -4.61 1.61 9.92
C THR A 30 -5.12 3.00 10.35
N PRO A 31 -5.79 3.14 11.50
CA PRO A 31 -6.33 4.42 11.96
C PRO A 31 -5.28 5.54 12.02
N GLU A 32 -4.10 5.24 12.55
CA GLU A 32 -2.95 6.14 12.60
C GLU A 32 -2.56 6.62 11.20
N LYS A 33 -2.50 5.70 10.24
CA LYS A 33 -2.11 6.04 8.87
C LYS A 33 -3.18 6.85 8.15
N ALA A 34 -4.44 6.49 8.32
CA ALA A 34 -5.56 7.24 7.78
C ALA A 34 -5.54 8.70 8.25
N GLU A 35 -5.28 8.94 9.54
CA GLU A 35 -5.17 10.27 10.12
C GLU A 35 -3.99 11.07 9.54
N ILE A 36 -2.81 10.44 9.42
CA ILE A 36 -1.63 11.07 8.79
C ILE A 36 -1.94 11.49 7.35
N LEU A 37 -2.65 10.67 6.59
CA LEU A 37 -2.96 10.95 5.18
C LEU A 37 -4.07 12.00 5.03
N LYS A 38 -5.06 12.05 5.93
CA LYS A 38 -6.08 13.11 5.98
C LYS A 38 -5.50 14.49 6.23
N ASN A 39 -4.40 14.57 6.98
CA ASN A 39 -3.78 15.83 7.38
C ASN A 39 -2.77 16.42 6.37
N LYS A 40 -2.64 15.85 5.15
CA LYS A 40 -1.68 16.28 4.12
C LYS A 40 -2.15 17.46 3.24
N ASN A 41 -2.98 18.32 3.81
CA ASN A 41 -3.59 19.46 3.10
C ASN A 41 -2.64 20.66 2.95
N LYS A 42 -1.56 20.72 3.74
CA LYS A 42 -0.48 21.70 3.61
C LYS A 42 0.87 21.00 3.74
N MET A 43 1.59 20.96 2.64
CA MET A 43 2.93 20.42 2.52
C MET A 43 3.84 21.50 1.92
N ASN A 44 5.13 21.45 2.26
CA ASN A 44 6.15 22.25 1.59
C ASN A 44 7.35 21.34 1.33
N VAL A 45 7.13 20.33 0.49
CA VAL A 45 8.18 19.35 0.16
C VAL A 45 8.78 19.73 -1.18
N THR A 46 10.09 19.98 -1.19
CA THR A 46 10.81 20.26 -2.45
C THR A 46 11.23 18.95 -3.12
N ILE A 47 10.78 18.76 -4.35
CA ILE A 47 11.08 17.60 -5.18
C ILE A 47 12.03 18.03 -6.30
N PHE A 48 13.31 17.69 -6.13
CA PHE A 48 14.33 17.92 -7.15
C PHE A 48 14.19 16.91 -8.30
N PRO A 49 14.56 17.29 -9.54
CA PRO A 49 14.69 16.35 -10.64
C PRO A 49 15.57 15.15 -10.27
N ASN A 50 15.26 13.97 -10.81
CA ASN A 50 15.97 12.71 -10.56
C ASN A 50 16.01 12.26 -9.09
N ARG A 51 15.14 12.81 -8.23
CA ARG A 51 14.93 12.32 -6.87
C ARG A 51 13.53 11.73 -6.71
N TYR A 52 13.44 10.76 -5.81
CA TYR A 52 12.20 10.05 -5.48
C TYR A 52 11.82 10.35 -4.04
N TRP A 53 10.55 10.67 -3.83
CA TRP A 53 9.93 10.67 -2.52
C TRP A 53 9.01 9.46 -2.42
N VAL A 54 9.06 8.77 -1.30
CA VAL A 54 8.29 7.55 -1.09
C VAL A 54 7.37 7.76 0.10
N LEU A 55 6.09 7.50 -0.12
CA LEU A 55 5.07 7.47 0.92
C LEU A 55 4.60 6.03 1.08
N SER A 56 4.90 5.43 2.24
CA SER A 56 4.41 4.08 2.59
C SER A 56 2.91 4.13 2.87
N LEU A 57 2.16 3.09 2.50
CA LEU A 57 0.76 2.88 2.89
C LEU A 57 0.61 1.93 4.10
N ASP A 58 1.72 1.41 4.63
CA ASP A 58 1.78 0.50 5.79
C ASP A 58 0.96 -0.79 5.63
N LYS A 59 0.72 -1.18 4.38
CA LYS A 59 0.06 -2.43 3.98
C LYS A 59 0.85 -3.14 2.90
N ASN A 60 0.68 -4.46 2.80
CA ASN A 60 1.17 -5.18 1.63
C ASN A 60 0.22 -4.95 0.45
N VAL A 61 0.76 -4.93 -0.78
CA VAL A 61 -0.03 -4.85 -2.01
C VAL A 61 -1.11 -5.94 -2.04
N PHE A 62 -0.79 -7.15 -1.56
CA PHE A 62 -1.76 -8.25 -1.46
C PHE A 62 -2.95 -7.97 -0.53
N ASP A 63 -2.73 -7.20 0.53
CA ASP A 63 -3.80 -6.82 1.45
C ASP A 63 -4.65 -5.73 0.80
N VAL A 64 -4.01 -4.77 0.14
CA VAL A 64 -4.69 -3.67 -0.57
C VAL A 64 -5.54 -4.19 -1.73
N ILE A 65 -5.13 -5.23 -2.45
CA ILE A 65 -5.94 -5.85 -3.52
C ILE A 65 -7.25 -6.46 -2.99
N LYS A 66 -7.31 -6.78 -1.69
CA LYS A 66 -8.50 -7.36 -1.04
C LYS A 66 -9.44 -6.30 -0.45
N PHE A 67 -9.08 -5.02 -0.54
CA PHE A 67 -9.93 -3.92 -0.07
C PHE A 67 -11.24 -3.87 -0.86
N GLU A 68 -12.29 -3.36 -0.22
CA GLU A 68 -13.56 -3.09 -0.88
C GLU A 68 -13.36 -2.06 -1.99
N ASN A 69 -12.69 -0.95 -1.65
CA ASN A 69 -12.18 0.00 -2.63
C ASN A 69 -10.66 -0.16 -2.82
N THR A 70 -10.27 -0.64 -4.01
CA THR A 70 -8.87 -0.84 -4.41
C THR A 70 -8.27 0.34 -5.16
N LYS A 71 -9.06 1.40 -5.40
CA LYS A 71 -8.62 2.58 -6.13
C LYS A 71 -8.11 3.64 -5.18
N LEU A 72 -6.81 3.90 -5.26
CA LEU A 72 -6.18 5.03 -4.60
C LEU A 72 -6.23 6.23 -5.55
N GLU A 73 -6.99 7.24 -5.14
CA GLU A 73 -7.12 8.48 -5.87
C GLU A 73 -6.31 9.56 -5.16
N VAL A 74 -5.51 10.30 -5.92
CA VAL A 74 -4.62 11.32 -5.37
C VAL A 74 -4.80 12.60 -6.16
N THR A 75 -5.29 13.63 -5.49
CA THR A 75 -5.28 15.00 -6.00
C THR A 75 -4.13 15.73 -5.34
N TYR A 76 -3.29 16.41 -6.11
CA TYR A 76 -2.14 17.10 -5.57
C TYR A 76 -1.92 18.45 -6.24
N THR A 77 -1.40 19.40 -5.48
CA THR A 77 -1.03 20.71 -5.98
C THR A 77 0.46 20.96 -5.84
N TYR A 78 1.04 21.63 -6.82
CA TYR A 78 2.47 21.90 -6.86
C TYR A 78 2.76 23.24 -7.53
N SER A 79 3.94 23.79 -7.26
CA SER A 79 4.42 24.98 -7.92
C SER A 79 5.91 24.89 -8.21
N LYS A 80 6.39 25.79 -9.08
CA LYS A 80 7.83 26.06 -9.15
C LYS A 80 8.25 26.75 -7.85
N ILE A 81 9.43 26.40 -7.33
CA ILE A 81 9.99 27.02 -6.11
C ILE A 81 9.87 28.55 -6.17
N GLY A 82 9.31 29.14 -5.12
CA GLY A 82 9.20 30.59 -4.95
C GLY A 82 8.19 31.27 -5.89
N LYS A 83 7.37 30.52 -6.63
CA LYS A 83 6.30 31.07 -7.48
C LYS A 83 4.93 30.90 -6.82
N ARG A 84 4.10 31.94 -6.97
CA ARG A 84 2.70 31.95 -6.51
C ARG A 84 1.77 31.11 -7.39
N LYS A 85 2.13 30.86 -8.64
CA LYS A 85 1.31 30.06 -9.54
C LYS A 85 1.42 28.59 -9.16
N GLU A 86 0.29 28.02 -8.75
CA GLU A 86 0.13 26.62 -8.43
C GLU A 86 -0.58 25.91 -9.58
N TYR A 87 -0.31 24.61 -9.70
CA TYR A 87 -0.90 23.68 -10.64
C TYR A 87 -1.52 22.54 -9.83
N SER A 88 -2.65 22.03 -10.30
CA SER A 88 -3.36 20.92 -9.67
C SER A 88 -3.48 19.79 -10.67
N ASP A 89 -3.16 18.59 -10.24
CA ASP A 89 -3.29 17.37 -11.04
C ASP A 89 -3.97 16.28 -10.21
N TYR A 90 -4.47 15.27 -10.91
CA TYR A 90 -5.15 14.11 -10.38
C TYR A 90 -4.55 12.84 -10.96
N THR A 91 -4.37 11.82 -10.12
CA THR A 91 -4.02 10.47 -10.57
C THR A 91 -4.83 9.43 -9.81
N GLU A 92 -5.15 8.35 -10.51
CA GLU A 92 -5.78 7.17 -9.94
C GLU A 92 -4.85 5.98 -10.11
N ILE A 93 -4.78 5.14 -9.07
CA ILE A 93 -4.03 3.89 -9.08
C ILE A 93 -5.00 2.80 -8.63
N ASP A 94 -5.42 1.92 -9.53
CA ASP A 94 -6.23 0.77 -9.16
C ASP A 94 -5.33 -0.42 -8.82
N PHE A 95 -5.30 -0.80 -7.54
CA PHE A 95 -4.50 -1.93 -7.09
C PHE A 95 -4.95 -3.26 -7.71
N LYS A 96 -6.19 -3.37 -8.20
CA LYS A 96 -6.66 -4.59 -8.91
C LYS A 96 -5.89 -4.85 -10.20
N GLU A 97 -5.37 -3.82 -10.87
CA GLU A 97 -4.56 -4.01 -12.08
C GLU A 97 -3.28 -4.82 -11.78
N TYR A 98 -2.79 -4.73 -10.54
CA TYR A 98 -1.63 -5.49 -10.10
C TYR A 98 -1.94 -6.94 -9.71
N LYS A 99 -3.22 -7.36 -9.76
CA LYS A 99 -3.62 -8.75 -9.45
C LYS A 99 -3.05 -9.76 -10.45
N SER A 100 -2.82 -9.34 -11.70
CA SER A 100 -2.24 -10.17 -12.75
C SER A 100 -0.72 -10.32 -12.65
N PHE A 101 -0.07 -9.48 -11.83
CA PHE A 101 1.36 -9.60 -11.57
C PHE A 101 1.56 -10.76 -10.59
N LEU A 102 2.08 -11.87 -11.11
CA LEU A 102 2.43 -13.04 -10.31
C LEU A 102 3.51 -12.64 -9.31
N VAL A 103 3.19 -12.63 -8.03
CA VAL A 103 4.22 -12.62 -7.01
C VAL A 103 4.71 -14.05 -6.86
N TYR A 104 5.97 -14.25 -7.24
CA TYR A 104 6.70 -15.45 -6.91
C TYR A 104 6.79 -15.57 -5.38
N LEU A 105 6.00 -16.48 -4.79
CA LEU A 105 6.29 -16.96 -3.45
C LEU A 105 7.59 -17.75 -3.56
N SER A 106 8.56 -17.46 -2.71
CA SER A 106 9.79 -18.24 -2.72
C SER A 106 9.45 -19.71 -2.44
N GLU A 107 10.22 -20.65 -3.00
CA GLU A 107 10.06 -22.09 -2.72
C GLU A 107 10.04 -22.36 -1.20
N ILE A 108 10.71 -21.52 -0.41
CA ILE A 108 10.75 -21.57 1.06
C ILE A 108 9.39 -21.24 1.68
N ASP A 109 8.68 -20.22 1.17
CA ASP A 109 7.34 -19.87 1.67
C ASP A 109 6.30 -20.93 1.28
N GLU A 110 6.41 -21.49 0.07
CA GLU A 110 5.57 -22.61 -0.34
C GLU A 110 5.80 -23.85 0.53
N PHE A 111 7.07 -24.17 0.81
CA PHE A 111 7.44 -25.25 1.70
C PHE A 111 6.91 -25.04 3.13
N LYS A 112 7.04 -23.82 3.67
CA LYS A 112 6.55 -23.47 5.00
C LYS A 112 5.02 -23.66 5.10
N ASN A 113 4.27 -23.17 4.11
CA ASN A 113 2.82 -23.34 4.07
C ASN A 113 2.39 -24.81 3.98
N MET A 114 3.13 -25.62 3.20
CA MET A 114 2.88 -27.06 3.13
C MET A 114 3.15 -27.74 4.48
N ALA A 115 4.24 -27.38 5.15
CA ALA A 115 4.60 -27.93 6.45
C ALA A 115 3.56 -27.60 7.53
N GLU A 116 3.09 -26.35 7.60
CA GLU A 116 2.03 -25.94 8.54
C GLU A 116 0.72 -26.70 8.30
N LYS A 117 0.34 -26.89 7.03
CA LYS A 117 -0.85 -27.67 6.69
C LYS A 117 -0.73 -29.14 7.15
N LYS A 118 0.42 -29.77 6.89
CA LYS A 118 0.68 -31.16 7.33
C LYS A 118 0.70 -31.29 8.84
N LEU A 119 1.22 -30.30 9.56
CA LEU A 119 1.22 -30.30 11.02
C LEU A 119 -0.22 -30.26 11.56
N ASN A 120 -1.09 -29.44 10.99
CA ASN A 120 -2.51 -29.39 11.36
C ASN A 120 -3.23 -30.73 11.09
N ASP A 121 -2.96 -31.36 9.94
CA ASP A 121 -3.52 -32.68 9.62
C ASP A 121 -3.11 -33.72 10.66
N ILE A 122 -1.81 -33.76 11.02
CA ILE A 122 -1.27 -34.69 12.03
C ILE A 122 -1.91 -34.44 13.40
N THR A 123 -2.01 -33.18 13.80
CA THR A 123 -2.62 -32.80 15.09
C THR A 123 -4.07 -33.27 15.17
N THR A 124 -4.84 -33.07 14.11
CA THR A 124 -6.22 -33.52 14.00
C THR A 124 -6.33 -35.05 14.11
N LEU A 125 -5.37 -35.77 13.50
CA LEU A 125 -5.32 -37.24 13.54
C LEU A 125 -5.00 -37.75 14.94
N CYS A 126 -4.03 -37.16 15.63
CA CYS A 126 -3.70 -37.46 17.01
C CYS A 126 -4.90 -37.22 17.95
N ASP A 127 -5.62 -36.12 17.76
CA ASP A 127 -6.82 -35.81 18.55
C ASP A 127 -7.94 -36.84 18.34
N ASN A 128 -8.11 -37.32 17.10
CA ASN A 128 -9.09 -38.35 16.79
C ASN A 128 -8.72 -39.72 17.39
N ILE A 129 -7.44 -40.11 17.34
CA ILE A 129 -6.96 -41.34 17.98
C ILE A 129 -7.14 -41.26 19.50
N ASN A 130 -6.76 -40.14 20.12
CA ASN A 130 -6.93 -39.92 21.55
C ASN A 130 -8.39 -39.98 21.99
N LYS A 131 -9.33 -39.51 21.16
CA LYS A 131 -10.77 -39.67 21.43
C LYS A 131 -11.22 -41.13 21.35
N GLN A 132 -10.72 -41.90 20.38
CA GLN A 132 -11.06 -43.32 20.26
C GLN A 132 -10.46 -44.18 21.37
N MET A 133 -9.28 -43.85 21.89
CA MET A 133 -8.66 -44.57 23.02
C MET A 133 -9.32 -44.28 24.38
N LYS A 134 -10.13 -43.23 24.47
CA LYS A 134 -10.89 -42.85 25.68
C LYS A 134 -12.35 -43.33 25.65
N ALA A 135 -12.79 -43.94 24.55
CA ALA A 135 -14.10 -44.56 24.39
C ALA A 135 -14.01 -46.06 24.68
#